data_AF-A0A4R8MJU1-F1
#
_entry.id   AF-A0A4R8MJU1-F1
#
_cell.length_a   1.000
_cell.length_b   1.000
_cell.length_c   1.000
_cell.angle_alpha   90.00
_cell.angle_beta   90.00
_cell.angle_gamma   90.00
#
_symmetry.space_group_name_H-M   'P 1'
#
loop_
_entity.id
_entity.type
_entity.pdbx_description
1 polymer ?
#
loop_
_entity_poly.entity_id
_entity_poly.type
_entity_poly.pdbx_seq_one_letter_code
_entity_poly.pdbx_strand_id
1 'polypeptide(L)'
;MKIPFFVLLTIFTFSLNAQNLFPVKLDNCKTEKFCLDCGDTKAGYDESEFLKLQDKLNKGLNLQGIKGSVKFQVLVNSKGKACVLSHTDQSKSAISQKIIKELNKFKNWTSAITKGKKEEKSSINLIFTVSDNKISGKIERVDKEAFKKSFDKPNSPEIYNENYEYKNENLENYKMTVWNSKNSNLPNNWNDHISIDKNGLIWLTVSQGLVTFDGNEFKNAEQNISDKGKYFAYYELATDNNNVKWVYAKKNIYSFDNDKWIKYDSTQIGIKSVYNIVNNTKTGELFFCSKNGITILKDGKWTKIDKNQFKDLPGDRVSFAKRDSKNRIWIGTYDGTAMIDENNQVTNFEKSSTVLKGKCITSMDEDENGNLYFTLYEFDRKNKKQVNNDEGIVIRDSNGNFKQYTTENSGMPFNHTNCVLYDKTEKVLWISTDRAGLVRYDLKGGWENYHNENSDIPTSYISTMTFDVSGNLYLATRQGLVKIERK
;
A
#
# COMPACT_ATOMS: atom_id res chain seq x y z
N MET A 1 -39.10 28.43 -28.48
CA MET A 1 -37.82 29.18 -28.47
C MET A 1 -36.86 28.43 -27.54
N LYS A 2 -35.98 27.57 -28.08
CA LYS A 2 -35.06 26.73 -27.30
C LYS A 2 -33.77 27.52 -27.03
N ILE A 3 -33.40 27.69 -25.77
CA ILE A 3 -32.12 28.25 -25.33
C ILE A 3 -31.13 27.08 -25.21
N PRO A 4 -29.94 27.12 -25.83
CA PRO A 4 -28.97 26.05 -25.68
C PRO A 4 -28.16 26.20 -24.38
N PHE A 5 -28.08 25.10 -23.63
CA PHE A 5 -27.31 24.97 -22.39
C PHE A 5 -25.86 24.59 -22.75
N PHE A 6 -24.89 25.48 -22.49
CA PHE A 6 -23.46 25.20 -22.66
C PHE A 6 -22.95 24.38 -21.47
N VAL A 7 -22.62 23.10 -21.70
CA VAL A 7 -21.94 22.25 -20.73
C VAL A 7 -20.45 22.61 -20.74
N LEU A 8 -19.98 23.29 -19.69
CA LEU A 8 -18.58 23.59 -19.48
C LEU A 8 -17.85 22.34 -18.98
N LEU A 9 -17.32 21.54 -19.91
CA LEU A 9 -16.50 20.37 -19.61
C LEU A 9 -15.18 20.82 -18.96
N THR A 10 -15.07 20.69 -17.64
CA THR A 10 -13.80 20.96 -16.93
C THR A 10 -12.98 19.68 -16.83
N ILE A 11 -12.03 19.53 -17.75
CA ILE A 11 -11.05 18.46 -17.73
C ILE A 11 -10.02 18.76 -16.63
N PHE A 12 -9.74 17.77 -15.79
CA PHE A 12 -8.91 17.88 -14.59
C PHE A 12 -7.51 17.28 -14.81
N THR A 13 -6.44 18.06 -14.57
CA THR A 13 -5.05 17.56 -14.66
C THR A 13 -4.50 16.97 -13.36
N PHE A 14 -3.81 15.84 -13.47
CA PHE A 14 -3.23 15.05 -12.38
C PHE A 14 -1.79 15.50 -12.08
N SER A 15 -1.50 16.21 -11.00
CA SER A 15 -0.14 16.51 -10.56
C SER A 15 0.35 15.41 -9.60
N LEU A 16 1.35 14.62 -10.01
CA LEU A 16 1.98 13.55 -9.22
C LEU A 16 3.24 14.09 -8.50
N ASN A 17 3.60 13.51 -7.37
CA ASN A 17 4.96 13.63 -6.85
C ASN A 17 5.88 12.83 -7.79
N ALA A 18 7.07 13.35 -8.09
CA ALA A 18 7.93 12.74 -9.10
C ALA A 18 8.28 11.29 -8.78
N GLN A 19 7.86 10.40 -9.66
CA GLN A 19 8.20 9.00 -9.62
C GLN A 19 8.75 8.59 -10.99
N ASN A 20 9.84 7.84 -10.96
CA ASN A 20 10.39 7.19 -12.13
C ASN A 20 9.46 6.02 -12.50
N LEU A 21 8.98 5.97 -13.74
CA LEU A 21 8.10 4.89 -14.22
C LEU A 21 8.89 3.64 -14.60
N PHE A 22 10.18 3.79 -14.92
CA PHE A 22 11.00 2.71 -15.44
C PHE A 22 12.22 2.42 -14.53
N PRO A 23 12.77 1.19 -14.58
CA PRO A 23 13.74 0.70 -13.60
C PRO A 23 15.09 1.43 -13.64
N VAL A 24 15.53 1.95 -14.79
CA VAL A 24 16.78 2.71 -14.90
C VAL A 24 16.49 4.20 -14.77
N LYS A 25 17.05 4.83 -13.73
CA LYS A 25 16.83 6.22 -13.36
C LYS A 25 18.00 7.09 -13.81
N LEU A 26 17.72 8.33 -14.20
CA LEU A 26 18.74 9.29 -14.60
C LEU A 26 18.68 10.54 -13.72
N ASP A 27 19.81 10.93 -13.13
CA ASP A 27 19.94 12.08 -12.23
C ASP A 27 20.26 13.38 -12.99
N ASN A 28 19.55 13.63 -14.09
CA ASN A 28 19.74 14.77 -14.99
C ASN A 28 18.53 15.72 -15.04
N CYS A 29 17.48 15.44 -14.27
CA CYS A 29 16.22 16.20 -14.25
C CYS A 29 15.98 16.84 -12.88
N LYS A 30 15.46 18.08 -12.87
CA LYS A 30 14.85 18.67 -11.66
C LYS A 30 13.44 18.13 -11.47
N THR A 31 13.24 17.26 -10.50
CA THR A 31 12.03 16.42 -10.32
C THR A 31 11.08 16.91 -9.22
N GLU A 32 11.17 18.15 -8.77
CA GLU A 32 10.42 18.59 -7.58
C GLU A 32 8.88 18.52 -7.71
N LYS A 33 8.32 18.59 -8.94
CA LYS A 33 6.88 18.40 -9.21
C LYS A 33 6.59 18.23 -10.71
N PHE A 34 5.76 17.26 -11.11
CA PHE A 34 5.23 17.16 -12.48
C PHE A 34 3.94 16.35 -12.59
N CYS A 35 3.18 16.55 -13.66
CA CYS A 35 1.98 15.77 -13.94
C CYS A 35 2.26 14.58 -14.87
N LEU A 36 1.50 13.47 -14.78
CA LEU A 36 1.65 12.34 -15.72
C LEU A 36 0.62 12.42 -16.84
N ASP A 37 1.14 12.54 -18.08
CA ASP A 37 0.41 12.65 -19.34
C ASP A 37 -0.85 13.53 -19.20
N CYS A 38 -0.65 14.70 -18.61
CA CYS A 38 -1.71 15.63 -18.26
C CYS A 38 -1.90 16.70 -19.34
N GLY A 39 -2.85 17.61 -19.11
CA GLY A 39 -3.27 18.65 -20.04
C GLY A 39 -4.51 18.24 -20.81
N ASP A 40 -5.32 19.26 -21.13
CA ASP A 40 -6.35 19.21 -22.17
C ASP A 40 -5.65 19.04 -23.53
N THR A 41 -4.60 19.83 -23.74
CA THR A 41 -3.58 19.57 -24.76
C THR A 41 -2.42 18.84 -24.10
N LYS A 42 -2.11 17.63 -24.59
CA LYS A 42 -1.01 16.83 -24.04
C LYS A 42 0.35 17.38 -24.47
N ALA A 43 1.35 17.21 -23.60
CA ALA A 43 2.73 17.41 -24.00
C ALA A 43 3.12 16.43 -25.12
N GLY A 44 4.01 16.87 -26.00
CA GLY A 44 4.46 16.09 -27.15
C GLY A 44 5.64 16.75 -27.85
N TYR A 45 5.72 16.61 -29.17
CA TYR A 45 6.77 17.20 -29.99
C TYR A 45 6.19 17.70 -31.31
N ASP A 46 6.92 18.59 -31.99
CA ASP A 46 6.72 18.86 -33.41
C ASP A 46 7.08 17.60 -34.22
N GLU A 47 6.13 17.08 -34.99
CA GLU A 47 6.29 15.81 -35.71
C GLU A 47 7.38 15.89 -36.78
N SER A 48 7.45 17.00 -37.51
CA SER A 48 8.42 17.19 -38.59
C SER A 48 9.86 17.24 -38.04
N GLU A 49 10.05 17.88 -36.89
CA GLU A 49 11.34 17.96 -36.22
C GLU A 49 11.69 16.63 -35.52
N PHE A 50 10.70 15.92 -34.99
CA PHE A 50 10.93 14.61 -34.38
C PHE A 50 11.29 13.55 -35.43
N LEU A 51 10.76 13.64 -36.65
CA LEU A 51 11.22 12.84 -37.79
C LEU A 51 12.70 13.09 -38.10
N LYS A 52 13.15 14.37 -38.11
CA LYS A 52 14.57 14.70 -38.29
C LYS A 52 15.46 14.11 -37.19
N LEU A 53 14.97 14.08 -35.94
CA LEU A 53 15.68 13.42 -34.84
C LEU A 53 15.79 11.91 -35.08
N GLN A 54 14.73 11.25 -35.54
CA GLN A 54 14.75 9.83 -35.86
C GLN A 54 15.67 9.53 -37.04
N ASP A 55 15.69 10.35 -38.09
CA ASP A 55 16.62 10.22 -39.22
C ASP A 55 18.07 10.36 -38.76
N LYS A 56 18.34 11.30 -37.84
CA LYS A 56 19.66 11.46 -37.23
C LYS A 56 20.08 10.23 -36.42
N LEU A 57 19.16 9.59 -35.71
CA LEU A 57 19.42 8.34 -34.99
C LEU A 57 19.69 7.20 -35.98
N ASN A 58 18.89 7.06 -37.03
CA ASN A 58 19.06 6.04 -38.08
C ASN A 58 20.40 6.18 -38.82
N LYS A 59 20.88 7.40 -39.07
CA LYS A 59 22.19 7.64 -39.69
C LYS A 59 23.37 7.43 -38.72
N GLY A 60 23.13 7.59 -37.42
CA GLY A 60 24.17 7.62 -36.39
C GLY A 60 24.34 6.35 -35.58
N LEU A 61 23.53 5.31 -35.82
CA LEU A 61 23.53 4.06 -35.09
C LEU A 61 23.67 2.87 -36.05
N ASN A 62 24.48 1.88 -35.67
CA ASN A 62 24.47 0.59 -36.35
C ASN A 62 23.33 -0.27 -35.78
N LEU A 63 22.30 -0.51 -36.59
CA LEU A 63 21.08 -1.23 -36.20
C LEU A 63 20.97 -2.62 -36.86
N GLN A 64 22.02 -3.08 -37.56
CA GLN A 64 22.00 -4.37 -38.23
C GLN A 64 21.83 -5.52 -37.24
N GLY A 65 20.81 -6.35 -37.47
CA GLY A 65 20.53 -7.53 -36.64
C GLY A 65 19.91 -7.23 -35.27
N ILE A 66 19.60 -5.96 -34.97
CA ILE A 66 19.01 -5.54 -33.69
C ILE A 66 17.49 -5.46 -33.85
N LYS A 67 16.76 -6.11 -32.94
CA LYS A 67 15.30 -6.00 -32.83
C LYS A 67 14.92 -5.80 -31.37
N GLY A 68 13.94 -4.93 -31.12
CA GLY A 68 13.40 -4.72 -29.77
C GLY A 68 12.91 -3.30 -29.55
N SER A 69 12.48 -3.00 -28.33
CA SER A 69 11.95 -1.69 -27.97
C SER A 69 12.45 -1.23 -26.61
N VAL A 70 12.68 0.07 -26.47
CA VAL A 70 13.02 0.72 -25.19
C VAL A 70 12.01 1.82 -24.92
N LYS A 71 11.49 1.85 -23.70
CA LYS A 71 10.59 2.91 -23.25
C LYS A 71 11.36 3.93 -22.44
N PHE A 72 11.06 5.20 -22.66
CA PHE A 72 11.66 6.35 -22.01
C PHE A 72 10.58 7.21 -21.37
N GLN A 73 10.76 7.58 -20.11
CA GLN A 73 9.96 8.59 -19.45
C GLN A 73 10.64 9.93 -19.67
N VAL A 74 9.95 10.87 -20.29
CA VAL A 74 10.49 12.18 -20.67
C VAL A 74 9.67 13.27 -20.00
N LEU A 75 10.38 14.17 -19.31
CA LEU A 75 9.80 15.29 -18.59
C LEU A 75 9.87 16.56 -19.43
N VAL A 76 8.74 17.01 -19.95
CA VAL A 76 8.63 18.20 -20.80
C VAL A 76 8.16 19.39 -19.96
N ASN A 77 8.83 20.53 -20.05
CA ASN A 77 8.47 21.74 -19.30
C ASN A 77 7.70 22.78 -20.14
N SER A 78 7.17 23.80 -19.47
CA SER A 78 6.44 24.93 -20.09
C SER A 78 7.22 25.71 -21.16
N LYS A 79 8.55 25.59 -21.18
CA LYS A 79 9.46 26.24 -22.15
C LYS A 79 9.80 25.36 -23.35
N GLY A 80 9.17 24.19 -23.51
CA GLY A 80 9.43 23.28 -24.62
C GLY A 80 10.80 22.59 -24.54
N LYS A 81 11.39 22.51 -23.34
CA LYS A 81 12.58 21.70 -23.09
C LYS A 81 12.17 20.41 -22.40
N ALA A 82 12.91 19.34 -22.65
CA ALA A 82 12.70 18.09 -21.95
C ALA A 82 13.98 17.51 -21.37
N CYS A 83 13.80 16.60 -20.42
CA CYS A 83 14.85 15.74 -19.92
C CYS A 83 14.32 14.31 -19.75
N VAL A 84 15.09 13.31 -20.16
CA VAL A 84 14.76 11.91 -19.93
C VAL A 84 15.01 11.61 -18.46
N LEU A 85 13.99 11.06 -17.80
CA LEU A 85 13.95 10.82 -16.36
C LEU A 85 14.25 9.35 -16.03
N SER A 86 13.68 8.40 -16.79
CA SER A 86 13.92 6.97 -16.63
C SER A 86 13.73 6.18 -17.92
N HIS A 87 14.24 4.96 -18.00
CA HIS A 87 14.03 4.05 -19.13
C HIS A 87 14.07 2.56 -18.76
N THR A 88 13.61 1.68 -19.67
CA THR A 88 13.51 0.23 -19.45
C THR A 88 14.79 -0.54 -19.72
N ASP A 89 15.72 0.00 -20.51
CA ASP A 89 16.94 -0.70 -20.92
C ASP A 89 17.98 -0.81 -19.79
N GLN A 90 18.13 -2.00 -19.21
CA GLN A 90 19.12 -2.30 -18.16
C GLN A 90 20.50 -2.70 -18.73
N SER A 91 20.63 -2.90 -20.04
CA SER A 91 21.86 -3.40 -20.69
C SER A 91 22.95 -2.34 -20.90
N LYS A 92 22.65 -1.07 -20.59
CA LYS A 92 23.51 0.09 -20.88
C LYS A 92 23.83 0.23 -22.39
N SER A 93 22.88 -0.12 -23.27
CA SER A 93 23.09 -0.08 -24.72
C SER A 93 23.53 1.30 -25.21
N ALA A 94 24.50 1.33 -26.13
CA ALA A 94 24.93 2.53 -26.83
C ALA A 94 23.77 3.21 -27.59
N ILE A 95 22.79 2.41 -28.04
CA ILE A 95 21.56 2.92 -28.68
C ILE A 95 20.76 3.76 -27.69
N SER A 96 20.47 3.22 -26.50
CA SER A 96 19.72 3.92 -25.46
C SER A 96 20.44 5.19 -25.01
N GLN A 97 21.77 5.14 -24.83
CA GLN A 97 22.57 6.32 -24.48
C GLN A 97 22.51 7.41 -25.55
N LYS A 98 22.53 7.02 -26.84
CA LYS A 98 22.39 7.95 -27.96
C LYS A 98 20.99 8.56 -28.00
N ILE A 99 19.94 7.77 -27.80
CA ILE A 99 18.55 8.25 -27.73
C ILE A 99 18.39 9.26 -26.59
N ILE A 100 18.86 8.94 -25.38
CA ILE A 100 18.82 9.85 -24.22
C ILE A 100 19.49 11.18 -24.54
N LYS A 101 20.68 11.15 -25.15
CA LYS A 101 21.43 12.34 -25.54
C LYS A 101 20.67 13.20 -26.56
N GLU A 102 20.05 12.59 -27.57
CA GLU A 102 19.29 13.34 -28.58
C GLU A 102 17.97 13.88 -28.03
N LEU A 103 17.24 13.10 -27.22
CA LEU A 103 16.00 13.55 -26.55
C LEU A 103 16.23 14.74 -25.61
N ASN A 104 17.30 14.71 -24.83
CA ASN A 104 17.69 15.82 -23.94
C ASN A 104 18.11 17.09 -24.72
N LYS A 105 18.58 16.95 -25.96
CA LYS A 105 18.99 18.07 -26.82
C LYS A 105 17.87 18.60 -27.70
N PHE A 106 16.81 17.82 -27.90
CA PHE A 106 15.68 18.20 -28.73
C PHE A 106 14.96 19.42 -28.14
N LYS A 107 14.75 20.45 -28.96
CA LYS A 107 14.20 21.75 -28.53
C LYS A 107 12.73 21.94 -28.91
N ASN A 108 12.18 21.04 -29.72
CA ASN A 108 10.87 21.21 -30.33
C ASN A 108 9.81 20.37 -29.59
N TRP A 109 9.91 20.32 -28.26
CA TRP A 109 8.87 19.73 -27.42
C TRP A 109 7.69 20.69 -27.29
N THR A 110 6.47 20.16 -27.37
CA THR A 110 5.24 20.90 -27.09
C THR A 110 4.83 20.67 -25.64
N SER A 111 4.56 21.75 -24.91
CA SER A 111 4.16 21.70 -23.50
C SER A 111 2.70 21.27 -23.34
N ALA A 112 2.36 20.60 -22.24
CA ALA A 112 0.97 20.36 -21.88
C ALA A 112 0.25 21.68 -21.51
N ILE A 113 -1.03 21.78 -21.85
CA ILE A 113 -1.87 22.96 -21.60
C ILE A 113 -3.16 22.52 -20.90
N THR A 114 -3.51 23.23 -19.82
CA THR A 114 -4.72 23.01 -19.04
C THR A 114 -5.47 24.33 -18.90
N LYS A 115 -6.72 24.37 -19.36
CA LYS A 115 -7.56 25.58 -19.30
C LYS A 115 -6.81 26.82 -19.80
N GLY A 116 -6.09 26.65 -20.92
CA GLY A 116 -5.30 27.72 -21.57
C GLY A 116 -3.96 28.07 -20.89
N LYS A 117 -3.57 27.43 -19.78
CA LYS A 117 -2.29 27.66 -19.11
C LYS A 117 -1.32 26.50 -19.34
N LYS A 118 -0.07 26.82 -19.67
CA LYS A 118 0.99 25.80 -19.80
C LYS A 118 1.29 25.17 -18.45
N GLU A 119 1.31 23.85 -18.40
CA GLU A 119 1.74 23.10 -17.23
C GLU A 119 3.24 23.29 -17.00
N GLU A 120 3.65 23.42 -15.75
CA GLU A 120 5.05 23.66 -15.40
C GLU A 120 5.95 22.54 -15.94
N LYS A 121 5.52 21.28 -15.71
CA LYS A 121 6.15 20.06 -16.21
C LYS A 121 5.12 18.93 -16.39
N SER A 122 5.22 18.21 -17.50
CA SER A 122 4.45 17.00 -17.80
C SER A 122 5.38 15.86 -18.19
N SER A 123 5.21 14.70 -17.57
CA SER A 123 5.86 13.45 -17.93
C SER A 123 5.06 12.77 -19.03
N ILE A 124 5.75 12.36 -20.10
CA ILE A 124 5.22 11.55 -21.20
C ILE A 124 6.08 10.32 -21.39
N ASN A 125 5.52 9.25 -21.98
CA ASN A 125 6.30 8.08 -22.36
C ASN A 125 6.56 8.09 -23.86
N LEU A 126 7.79 7.71 -24.23
CA LEU A 126 8.18 7.42 -25.59
C LEU A 126 8.54 5.95 -25.68
N ILE A 127 8.13 5.29 -26.75
CA ILE A 127 8.64 3.98 -27.13
C ILE A 127 9.49 4.15 -28.38
N PHE A 128 10.75 3.71 -28.30
CA PHE A 128 11.62 3.57 -29.47
C PHE A 128 11.73 2.10 -29.82
N THR A 129 11.43 1.76 -31.07
CA THR A 129 11.45 0.39 -31.60
C THR A 129 12.48 0.31 -32.71
N VAL A 130 13.35 -0.70 -32.64
CA VAL A 130 14.24 -1.08 -33.73
C VAL A 130 13.62 -2.28 -34.44
N SER A 131 13.31 -2.09 -35.72
CA SER A 131 12.82 -3.13 -36.62
C SER A 131 13.32 -2.83 -38.03
N ASP A 132 13.63 -3.87 -38.80
CA ASP A 132 14.08 -3.74 -40.19
C ASP A 132 15.27 -2.78 -40.37
N ASN A 133 16.24 -2.88 -39.45
CA ASN A 133 17.44 -2.03 -39.38
C ASN A 133 17.14 -0.52 -39.26
N LYS A 134 15.91 -0.16 -38.84
CA LYS A 134 15.49 1.22 -38.60
C LYS A 134 15.00 1.38 -37.18
N ILE A 135 15.30 2.52 -36.59
CA ILE A 135 14.74 2.96 -35.32
C ILE A 135 13.64 3.98 -35.56
N SER A 136 12.50 3.76 -34.92
CA SER A 136 11.40 4.71 -34.88
C SER A 136 10.98 4.95 -33.43
N GLY A 137 10.61 6.19 -33.12
CA GLY A 137 10.14 6.65 -31.84
C GLY A 137 8.72 7.19 -31.96
N LYS A 138 7.88 6.92 -30.97
CA LYS A 138 6.57 7.58 -30.86
C LYS A 138 6.19 7.78 -29.40
N ILE A 139 5.26 8.71 -29.16
CA ILE A 139 4.61 8.81 -27.85
C ILE A 139 3.75 7.57 -27.61
N GLU A 140 3.98 6.91 -26.49
CA GLU A 140 3.09 5.89 -25.95
C GLU A 140 2.28 6.57 -24.85
N ARG A 141 1.03 6.96 -25.14
CA ARG A 141 0.19 7.64 -24.15
C ARG A 141 -0.09 6.71 -22.97
N VAL A 142 -0.09 7.27 -21.76
CA VAL A 142 -0.46 6.52 -20.57
C VAL A 142 -1.97 6.37 -20.60
N ASP A 143 -2.43 5.20 -21.03
CA ASP A 143 -3.82 4.82 -20.84
C ASP A 143 -4.08 4.64 -19.34
N LYS A 144 -4.66 5.67 -18.74
CA LYS A 144 -4.97 5.68 -17.30
C LYS A 144 -6.01 4.62 -16.95
N GLU A 145 -6.87 4.25 -17.89
CA GLU A 145 -7.84 3.18 -17.70
C GLU A 145 -7.19 1.81 -17.81
N ALA A 146 -6.30 1.58 -18.79
CA ALA A 146 -5.52 0.34 -18.87
C ALA A 146 -4.53 0.20 -17.70
N PHE A 147 -3.93 1.29 -17.22
CA PHE A 147 -3.08 1.28 -16.03
C PHE A 147 -3.89 0.94 -14.78
N LYS A 148 -5.09 1.52 -14.60
CA LYS A 148 -6.01 1.11 -13.53
C LYS A 148 -6.43 -0.35 -13.68
N LYS A 149 -6.77 -0.80 -14.89
CA LYS A 149 -7.12 -2.19 -15.21
C LYS A 149 -5.96 -3.18 -15.03
N SER A 150 -4.71 -2.72 -15.08
CA SER A 150 -3.56 -3.58 -14.78
C SER A 150 -3.49 -4.00 -13.31
N PHE A 151 -4.15 -3.27 -12.40
CA PHE A 151 -4.35 -3.70 -11.01
C PHE A 151 -5.56 -4.64 -10.85
N ASP A 152 -6.45 -4.72 -11.86
CA ASP A 152 -7.62 -5.61 -11.86
C ASP A 152 -7.29 -7.06 -12.28
N LYS A 153 -6.01 -7.36 -12.58
CA LYS A 153 -5.57 -8.72 -12.87
C LYS A 153 -4.86 -9.32 -11.66
N PRO A 154 -5.31 -10.47 -11.13
CA PRO A 154 -4.61 -11.16 -10.05
C PRO A 154 -3.20 -11.47 -10.51
N ASN A 155 -2.20 -11.10 -9.71
CA ASN A 155 -0.88 -11.71 -9.86
C ASN A 155 -0.98 -13.13 -9.31
N SER A 156 -0.29 -14.07 -9.96
CA SER A 156 -0.07 -15.40 -9.37
C SER A 156 0.59 -15.25 -8.00
N PRO A 157 0.27 -16.13 -7.04
CA PRO A 157 0.90 -16.10 -5.74
C PRO A 157 2.40 -16.36 -5.85
N GLU A 158 3.22 -15.64 -5.06
CA GLU A 158 4.65 -15.92 -4.92
C GLU A 158 4.87 -16.91 -3.78
N ILE A 159 4.67 -18.20 -4.06
CA ILE A 159 4.89 -19.28 -3.09
C ILE A 159 6.38 -19.61 -3.02
N TYR A 160 7.00 -19.42 -1.86
CA TYR A 160 8.40 -19.76 -1.61
C TYR A 160 8.57 -21.14 -0.97
N ASN A 161 7.57 -21.58 -0.21
CA ASN A 161 7.56 -22.92 0.38
C ASN A 161 6.92 -23.91 -0.60
N GLU A 162 7.69 -24.30 -1.60
CA GLU A 162 7.26 -25.25 -2.65
C GLU A 162 7.23 -26.71 -2.17
N ASN A 163 7.83 -27.00 -1.00
CA ASN A 163 7.93 -28.35 -0.45
C ASN A 163 6.74 -28.74 0.44
N TYR A 164 5.88 -27.78 0.80
CA TYR A 164 4.70 -28.03 1.61
C TYR A 164 3.48 -28.31 0.73
N GLU A 165 2.79 -29.41 1.01
CA GLU A 165 1.54 -29.76 0.33
C GLU A 165 0.36 -29.08 1.05
N TYR A 166 -0.20 -28.05 0.43
CA TYR A 166 -1.35 -27.30 0.97
C TYR A 166 -2.65 -28.06 0.74
N LYS A 167 -3.19 -28.66 1.80
CA LYS A 167 -4.47 -29.37 1.78
C LYS A 167 -5.57 -28.46 2.31
N ASN A 168 -6.30 -27.82 1.41
CA ASN A 168 -7.39 -26.89 1.71
C ASN A 168 -8.69 -27.60 2.14
N GLU A 169 -8.58 -28.58 3.03
CA GLU A 169 -9.68 -29.46 3.46
C GLU A 169 -10.81 -28.68 4.13
N ASN A 170 -10.52 -27.55 4.79
CA ASN A 170 -11.56 -26.74 5.43
C ASN A 170 -12.24 -25.76 4.48
N LEU A 171 -11.79 -25.62 3.24
CA LEU A 171 -12.39 -24.68 2.28
C LEU A 171 -13.88 -24.97 2.04
N GLU A 172 -14.28 -26.25 2.08
CA GLU A 172 -15.69 -26.64 1.94
C GLU A 172 -16.59 -26.17 3.09
N ASN A 173 -16.03 -25.90 4.27
CA ASN A 173 -16.74 -25.39 5.44
C ASN A 173 -16.95 -23.88 5.40
N TYR A 174 -16.32 -23.19 4.44
CA TYR A 174 -16.43 -21.76 4.25
C TYR A 174 -17.19 -21.42 2.96
N LYS A 175 -17.87 -20.29 2.99
CA LYS A 175 -18.41 -19.62 1.82
C LYS A 175 -17.70 -18.27 1.68
N MET A 176 -17.12 -18.06 0.50
CA MET A 176 -16.45 -16.82 0.18
C MET A 176 -17.36 -15.97 -0.71
N THR A 177 -17.56 -14.71 -0.35
CA THR A 177 -18.33 -13.75 -1.15
C THR A 177 -17.44 -12.57 -1.50
N VAL A 178 -17.43 -12.19 -2.78
CA VAL A 178 -16.54 -11.15 -3.31
C VAL A 178 -17.36 -9.99 -3.88
N TRP A 179 -17.05 -8.78 -3.46
CA TRP A 179 -17.58 -7.54 -4.05
C TRP A 179 -16.46 -6.73 -4.69
N ASN A 180 -16.59 -6.46 -5.97
CA ASN A 180 -15.68 -5.64 -6.76
C ASN A 180 -16.49 -4.73 -7.70
N SER A 181 -15.82 -3.78 -8.35
CA SER A 181 -16.43 -2.82 -9.27
C SER A 181 -17.16 -3.42 -10.48
N LYS A 182 -17.03 -4.73 -10.76
CA LYS A 182 -17.74 -5.41 -11.84
C LYS A 182 -19.07 -6.02 -11.38
N ASN A 183 -19.21 -6.36 -10.11
CA ASN A 183 -20.39 -7.01 -9.55
C ASN A 183 -21.08 -6.21 -8.44
N SER A 184 -20.57 -5.02 -8.11
CA SER A 184 -21.14 -4.11 -7.13
C SER A 184 -20.93 -2.65 -7.53
N ASN A 185 -21.46 -1.72 -6.73
CA ASN A 185 -21.23 -0.29 -6.90
C ASN A 185 -19.95 0.21 -6.19
N LEU A 186 -19.01 -0.69 -5.87
CA LEU A 186 -17.70 -0.31 -5.31
C LEU A 186 -16.93 0.58 -6.31
N PRO A 187 -16.53 1.82 -5.94
CA PRO A 187 -15.92 2.76 -6.88
C PRO A 187 -14.55 2.35 -7.41
N ASN A 188 -13.79 1.54 -6.67
CA ASN A 188 -12.50 1.01 -7.08
C ASN A 188 -12.16 -0.26 -6.29
N ASN A 189 -11.41 -1.17 -6.91
CA ASN A 189 -11.05 -2.47 -6.31
C ASN A 189 -9.88 -2.40 -5.32
N TRP A 190 -9.10 -1.32 -5.31
CA TRP A 190 -7.93 -1.17 -4.45
C TRP A 190 -8.35 -0.73 -3.05
N ASN A 191 -8.48 -1.72 -2.16
CA ASN A 191 -8.78 -1.50 -0.76
C ASN A 191 -7.53 -1.71 0.08
N ASP A 192 -7.20 -0.76 0.95
CA ASP A 192 -6.00 -0.84 1.80
C ASP A 192 -6.34 -1.09 3.28
N HIS A 193 -7.44 -0.52 3.80
CA HIS A 193 -7.82 -0.64 5.22
C HIS A 193 -9.31 -0.91 5.38
N ILE A 194 -9.65 -1.74 6.36
CA ILE A 194 -11.03 -2.10 6.72
C ILE A 194 -11.22 -1.97 8.23
N SER A 195 -12.39 -1.51 8.63
CA SER A 195 -12.85 -1.56 10.02
C SER A 195 -14.34 -1.81 10.04
N ILE A 196 -14.84 -2.56 11.02
CA ILE A 196 -16.27 -2.81 11.19
C ILE A 196 -16.74 -2.07 12.42
N ASP A 197 -17.87 -1.39 12.27
CA ASP A 197 -18.47 -0.66 13.36
C ASP A 197 -19.38 -1.50 14.22
N LYS A 198 -19.78 -0.98 15.39
CA LYS A 198 -20.60 -1.74 16.34
C LYS A 198 -21.99 -2.11 15.80
N ASN A 199 -22.45 -1.44 14.75
CA ASN A 199 -23.72 -1.72 14.08
C ASN A 199 -23.54 -2.71 12.91
N GLY A 200 -22.31 -3.20 12.68
CA GLY A 200 -21.98 -4.10 11.57
C GLY A 200 -21.73 -3.39 10.24
N LEU A 201 -21.70 -2.05 10.21
CA LEU A 201 -21.37 -1.31 8.99
C LEU A 201 -19.87 -1.41 8.73
N ILE A 202 -19.50 -1.84 7.53
CA ILE A 202 -18.10 -1.96 7.13
C ILE A 202 -17.62 -0.63 6.62
N TRP A 203 -16.51 -0.13 7.15
CA TRP A 203 -15.79 1.04 6.69
C TRP A 203 -14.56 0.57 5.93
N LEU A 204 -14.39 1.07 4.70
CA LEU A 204 -13.37 0.59 3.79
C LEU A 204 -12.69 1.77 3.11
N THR A 205 -11.36 1.85 3.22
CA THR A 205 -10.60 2.77 2.38
C THR A 205 -10.46 2.17 0.99
N VAL A 206 -10.82 2.96 -0.02
CA VAL A 206 -10.64 2.67 -1.44
C VAL A 206 -9.60 3.64 -1.99
N SER A 207 -9.03 3.38 -3.16
CA SER A 207 -8.08 4.32 -3.80
C SER A 207 -8.59 5.77 -3.76
N GLN A 208 -7.94 6.60 -2.93
CA GLN A 208 -8.27 8.03 -2.71
C GLN A 208 -9.70 8.31 -2.21
N GLY A 209 -10.34 7.37 -1.51
CA GLY A 209 -11.68 7.51 -0.97
C GLY A 209 -11.94 6.66 0.27
N LEU A 210 -13.08 6.91 0.90
CA LEU A 210 -13.61 6.14 2.02
C LEU A 210 -15.06 5.81 1.72
N VAL A 211 -15.45 4.55 1.89
CA VAL A 211 -16.81 4.07 1.68
C VAL A 211 -17.29 3.28 2.88
N THR A 212 -18.61 3.25 3.07
CA THR A 212 -19.28 2.31 3.95
C THR A 212 -19.96 1.20 3.14
N PHE A 213 -20.11 0.02 3.70
CA PHE A 213 -20.82 -1.10 3.11
C PHE A 213 -21.73 -1.77 4.13
N ASP A 214 -23.02 -1.89 3.81
CA ASP A 214 -24.07 -2.44 4.69
C ASP A 214 -24.40 -3.91 4.39
N GLY A 215 -23.61 -4.57 3.52
CA GLY A 215 -23.88 -5.91 3.01
C GLY A 215 -24.55 -5.92 1.64
N ASN A 216 -25.14 -4.79 1.22
CA ASN A 216 -25.80 -4.66 -0.08
C ASN A 216 -25.14 -3.59 -0.96
N GLU A 217 -24.91 -2.38 -0.42
CA GLU A 217 -24.44 -1.24 -1.21
C GLU A 217 -23.24 -0.51 -0.58
N PHE A 218 -22.32 -0.08 -1.45
CA PHE A 218 -21.22 0.81 -1.08
C PHE A 218 -21.69 2.27 -1.16
N LYS A 219 -21.52 3.02 -0.08
CA LYS A 219 -21.84 4.46 0.00
C LYS A 219 -20.60 5.27 0.28
N ASN A 220 -20.48 6.45 -0.32
CA ASN A 220 -19.41 7.38 0.06
C ASN A 220 -19.54 7.73 1.55
N ALA A 221 -18.42 7.77 2.27
CA ALA A 221 -18.39 8.02 3.71
C ALA A 221 -17.70 9.35 4.08
N GLU A 222 -17.45 10.19 3.08
CA GLU A 222 -16.61 11.38 3.19
C GLU A 222 -17.43 12.66 3.22
N GLN A 223 -18.74 12.56 3.49
CA GLN A 223 -19.60 13.74 3.53
C GLN A 223 -19.08 14.71 4.60
N ASN A 224 -19.11 16.01 4.31
CA ASN A 224 -18.75 17.06 5.27
C ASN A 224 -17.27 17.11 5.70
N ILE A 225 -16.34 16.41 5.04
CA ILE A 225 -14.89 16.67 5.20
C ILE A 225 -14.53 17.98 4.47
N SER A 226 -14.43 19.07 5.22
CA SER A 226 -14.35 20.44 4.69
C SER A 226 -13.10 20.74 3.86
N ASP A 227 -11.98 20.06 4.11
CA ASP A 227 -10.70 20.31 3.44
C ASP A 227 -10.26 19.15 2.53
N LYS A 228 -11.21 18.33 2.06
CA LYS A 228 -10.93 17.15 1.22
C LYS A 228 -10.05 17.46 0.00
N GLY A 229 -10.19 18.65 -0.60
CA GLY A 229 -9.44 19.06 -1.79
C GLY A 229 -9.51 18.00 -2.92
N LYS A 230 -8.63 18.11 -3.91
CA LYS A 230 -8.65 17.19 -5.07
C LYS A 230 -7.91 15.86 -4.84
N TYR A 231 -6.95 15.83 -3.91
CA TYR A 231 -6.19 14.64 -3.54
C TYR A 231 -6.32 14.41 -2.04
N PHE A 232 -7.00 13.34 -1.66
CA PHE A 232 -7.18 12.93 -0.28
C PHE A 232 -6.74 11.46 -0.20
N ALA A 233 -5.60 11.22 0.44
CA ALA A 233 -5.10 9.87 0.67
C ALA A 233 -5.40 9.49 2.11
N TYR A 234 -6.11 8.38 2.28
CA TYR A 234 -6.28 7.70 3.55
C TYR A 234 -5.10 6.74 3.72
N TYR A 235 -4.46 6.83 4.86
CA TYR A 235 -3.31 5.99 5.19
C TYR A 235 -3.65 4.97 6.28
N GLU A 236 -4.74 5.16 7.00
CA GLU A 236 -5.17 4.28 8.08
C GLU A 236 -6.63 4.54 8.45
N LEU A 237 -7.29 3.50 8.97
CA LEU A 237 -8.68 3.51 9.41
C LEU A 237 -8.86 2.59 10.63
N ALA A 238 -9.49 3.10 11.70
CA ALA A 238 -9.89 2.29 12.84
C ALA A 238 -11.25 2.74 13.40
N THR A 239 -12.00 1.81 13.98
CA THR A 239 -13.17 2.09 14.82
C THR A 239 -12.79 1.87 16.27
N ASP A 240 -13.04 2.86 17.12
CA ASP A 240 -12.77 2.75 18.56
C ASP A 240 -13.93 2.10 19.34
N ASN A 241 -13.71 1.92 20.64
CA ASN A 241 -14.69 1.34 21.54
C ASN A 241 -15.94 2.20 21.78
N ASN A 242 -15.96 3.46 21.36
CA ASN A 242 -17.15 4.32 21.42
C ASN A 242 -17.87 4.39 20.08
N ASN A 243 -17.48 3.53 19.12
CA ASN A 243 -17.98 3.52 17.75
C ASN A 243 -17.58 4.76 16.94
N VAL A 244 -16.53 5.49 17.35
CA VAL A 244 -15.99 6.63 16.60
C VAL A 244 -14.99 6.11 15.57
N LYS A 245 -15.07 6.65 14.35
CA LYS A 245 -14.20 6.25 13.24
C LYS A 245 -13.03 7.20 13.16
N TRP A 246 -11.83 6.67 13.16
CA TRP A 246 -10.59 7.43 13.12
C TRP A 246 -9.85 7.16 11.83
N VAL A 247 -9.50 8.22 11.11
CA VAL A 247 -8.70 8.13 9.89
C VAL A 247 -7.52 9.06 9.96
N TYR A 248 -6.38 8.61 9.43
CA TYR A 248 -5.26 9.50 9.16
C TYR A 248 -5.21 9.82 7.67
N ALA A 249 -5.36 11.09 7.34
CA ALA A 249 -5.38 11.57 5.97
C ALA A 249 -4.82 13.00 5.88
N LYS A 250 -4.19 13.36 4.76
CA LYS A 250 -3.63 14.71 4.56
C LYS A 250 -2.78 15.24 5.72
N LYS A 251 -2.00 14.37 6.37
CA LYS A 251 -1.19 14.75 7.53
C LYS A 251 -1.98 15.23 8.76
N ASN A 252 -3.25 14.87 8.84
CA ASN A 252 -4.14 15.16 9.96
C ASN A 252 -4.90 13.91 10.37
N ILE A 253 -5.43 13.93 11.58
CA ILE A 253 -6.34 12.90 12.08
C ILE A 253 -7.76 13.42 11.96
N TYR A 254 -8.70 12.58 11.56
CA TYR A 254 -10.12 12.92 11.57
C TYR A 254 -10.88 11.86 12.37
N SER A 255 -11.85 12.30 13.15
CA SER A 255 -12.80 11.43 13.83
C SER A 255 -14.21 11.62 13.27
N PHE A 256 -15.03 10.57 13.31
CA PHE A 256 -16.44 10.62 12.92
C PHE A 256 -17.30 9.83 13.89
N ASP A 257 -18.25 10.51 14.51
CA ASP A 257 -19.25 9.95 15.43
C ASP A 257 -20.67 10.16 14.86
N ASN A 258 -20.91 9.63 13.66
CA ASN A 258 -22.22 9.57 12.98
C ASN A 258 -22.86 10.90 12.53
N ASP A 259 -22.32 12.06 12.91
CA ASP A 259 -22.83 13.38 12.48
C ASP A 259 -21.88 14.07 11.49
N LYS A 260 -20.68 14.45 11.95
CA LYS A 260 -19.69 15.17 11.16
C LYS A 260 -18.27 14.71 11.42
N TRP A 261 -17.42 14.91 10.42
CA TRP A 261 -15.99 14.69 10.57
C TRP A 261 -15.36 15.84 11.36
N ILE A 262 -14.63 15.50 12.41
CA ILE A 262 -13.87 16.44 13.24
C ILE A 262 -12.40 16.29 12.89
N LYS A 263 -11.77 17.38 12.47
CA LYS A 263 -10.34 17.43 12.18
C LYS A 263 -9.54 17.71 13.44
N TYR A 264 -8.49 16.94 13.64
CA TYR A 264 -7.46 17.15 14.64
C TYR A 264 -6.14 17.45 13.94
N ASP A 265 -5.58 18.63 14.23
CA ASP A 265 -4.29 19.02 13.70
C ASP A 265 -3.19 18.17 14.36
N SER A 266 -2.58 17.28 13.57
CA SER A 266 -1.53 16.39 14.08
C SER A 266 -0.33 17.17 14.64
N THR A 267 -0.05 18.38 14.14
CA THR A 267 1.05 19.21 14.66
C THR A 267 0.74 19.76 16.04
N GLN A 268 -0.52 20.11 16.33
CA GLN A 268 -0.95 20.58 17.65
C GLN A 268 -0.95 19.44 18.68
N ILE A 269 -1.32 18.23 18.27
CA ILE A 269 -1.21 17.03 19.13
C ILE A 269 0.26 16.60 19.30
N GLY A 270 1.13 16.97 18.35
CA GLY A 270 2.55 16.59 18.37
C GLY A 270 2.84 15.24 17.67
N ILE A 271 1.93 14.78 16.80
CA ILE A 271 2.06 13.56 16.00
C ILE A 271 2.66 13.89 14.63
N LYS A 272 3.73 13.19 14.25
CA LYS A 272 4.35 13.31 12.91
C LYS A 272 4.13 12.04 12.12
N SER A 273 3.30 12.09 11.09
CA SER A 273 3.02 10.96 10.20
C SER A 273 2.57 9.68 10.91
N VAL A 274 1.26 9.45 10.98
CA VAL A 274 0.73 8.18 11.48
C VAL A 274 0.96 7.09 10.43
N TYR A 275 1.46 5.95 10.89
CA TYR A 275 1.61 4.72 10.11
C TYR A 275 0.51 3.70 10.41
N ASN A 276 -0.01 3.68 11.64
CA ASN A 276 -1.05 2.75 12.09
C ASN A 276 -1.89 3.36 13.23
N ILE A 277 -3.17 2.98 13.31
CA ILE A 277 -4.13 3.35 14.36
C ILE A 277 -4.69 2.02 14.88
N VAL A 278 -4.28 1.63 16.09
CA VAL A 278 -4.67 0.34 16.67
C VAL A 278 -5.66 0.59 17.80
N ASN A 279 -6.88 0.08 17.67
CA ASN A 279 -7.85 0.06 18.77
C ASN A 279 -7.57 -1.15 19.69
N ASN A 280 -7.43 -0.89 20.98
CA ASN A 280 -7.45 -1.94 21.98
C ASN A 280 -8.87 -2.12 22.53
N THR A 281 -9.56 -3.15 22.04
CA THR A 281 -10.95 -3.41 22.38
C THR A 281 -11.17 -3.74 23.85
N LYS A 282 -10.15 -4.21 24.58
CA LYS A 282 -10.26 -4.52 26.02
C LYS A 282 -10.10 -3.27 26.89
N THR A 283 -9.22 -2.33 26.52
CA THR A 283 -8.86 -1.19 27.38
C THR A 283 -9.45 0.16 26.93
N GLY A 284 -9.96 0.24 25.70
CA GLY A 284 -10.44 1.47 25.09
C GLY A 284 -9.33 2.44 24.66
N GLU A 285 -8.08 2.00 24.69
CA GLU A 285 -6.94 2.78 24.20
C GLU A 285 -6.89 2.76 22.67
N LEU A 286 -6.70 3.93 22.06
CA LEU A 286 -6.44 4.06 20.64
C LEU A 286 -5.00 4.51 20.42
N PHE A 287 -4.18 3.65 19.81
CA PHE A 287 -2.76 3.87 19.61
C PHE A 287 -2.48 4.45 18.22
N PHE A 288 -2.00 5.69 18.18
CA PHE A 288 -1.51 6.35 16.96
C PHE A 288 0.00 6.14 16.84
N CYS A 289 0.39 5.14 16.06
CA CYS A 289 1.79 4.77 15.81
C CYS A 289 2.36 5.68 14.73
N SER A 290 3.50 6.35 14.97
CA SER A 290 3.95 7.45 14.12
C SER A 290 5.47 7.55 13.94
N LYS A 291 5.92 8.52 13.15
CA LYS A 291 7.37 8.79 12.92
C LYS A 291 8.11 9.24 14.19
N ASN A 292 7.42 9.72 15.21
CA ASN A 292 8.03 10.31 16.41
C ASN A 292 7.45 9.75 17.72
N GLY A 293 7.19 8.44 17.74
CA GLY A 293 6.67 7.69 18.87
C GLY A 293 5.23 7.24 18.68
N ILE A 294 4.58 6.96 19.81
CA ILE A 294 3.17 6.59 19.92
C ILE A 294 2.46 7.75 20.61
N THR A 295 1.26 8.07 20.14
CA THR A 295 0.30 8.85 20.94
C THR A 295 -0.90 7.97 21.25
N ILE A 296 -1.33 7.92 22.50
CA ILE A 296 -2.46 7.13 22.97
C ILE A 296 -3.61 8.07 23.30
N LEU A 297 -4.78 7.81 22.74
CA LEU A 297 -6.02 8.45 23.14
C LEU A 297 -6.80 7.49 24.05
N LYS A 298 -7.15 7.95 25.25
CA LYS A 298 -8.03 7.24 26.18
C LYS A 298 -8.82 8.24 27.00
N ASP A 299 -10.14 8.04 27.12
CA ASP A 299 -11.04 8.91 27.90
C ASP A 299 -10.88 10.41 27.56
N GLY A 300 -10.71 10.72 26.27
CA GLY A 300 -10.51 12.09 25.76
C GLY A 300 -9.12 12.70 26.02
N LYS A 301 -8.21 11.96 26.66
CA LYS A 301 -6.84 12.41 26.98
C LYS A 301 -5.83 11.82 26.01
N TRP A 302 -4.95 12.67 25.52
CA TRP A 302 -3.81 12.30 24.66
C TRP A 302 -2.55 12.17 25.51
N THR A 303 -1.89 11.03 25.46
CA THR A 303 -0.60 10.79 26.12
C THR A 303 0.42 10.31 25.10
N LYS A 304 1.69 10.65 25.29
CA LYS A 304 2.77 10.33 24.35
C LYS A 304 3.73 9.32 24.97
N ILE A 305 4.23 8.39 24.15
CA ILE A 305 5.35 7.48 24.45
C ILE A 305 6.39 7.65 23.33
N ASP A 306 7.61 8.05 23.69
CA ASP A 306 8.73 8.22 22.75
C ASP A 306 10.09 7.97 23.42
N LYS A 307 11.20 8.09 22.68
CA LYS A 307 12.56 7.88 23.23
C LYS A 307 12.99 8.92 24.26
N ASN A 308 12.35 10.08 24.33
CA ASN A 308 12.66 11.06 25.38
C ASN A 308 12.14 10.58 26.73
N GLN A 309 10.95 9.99 26.74
CA GLN A 309 10.37 9.37 27.93
C GLN A 309 11.05 8.03 28.25
N PHE A 310 11.27 7.19 27.22
CA PHE A 310 11.80 5.83 27.36
C PHE A 310 13.06 5.63 26.52
N LYS A 311 14.22 5.95 27.10
CA LYS A 311 15.51 5.95 26.40
C LYS A 311 15.93 4.61 25.80
N ASP A 312 15.44 3.50 26.38
CA ASP A 312 15.75 2.16 25.92
C ASP A 312 14.89 1.68 24.74
N LEU A 313 13.91 2.47 24.26
CA LEU A 313 13.21 2.14 23.02
C LEU A 313 14.19 2.07 21.82
N PRO A 314 14.08 1.04 20.95
CA PRO A 314 14.99 0.85 19.84
C PRO A 314 14.95 2.02 18.85
N GLY A 315 13.76 2.46 18.43
CA GLY A 315 13.58 3.53 17.46
C GLY A 315 12.40 4.47 17.78
N ASP A 316 12.43 5.68 17.21
CA ASP A 316 11.32 6.66 17.31
C ASP A 316 10.22 6.43 16.27
N ARG A 317 10.54 5.73 15.18
CA ARG A 317 9.56 5.40 14.14
C ARG A 317 8.81 4.16 14.56
N VAL A 318 7.62 4.33 15.10
CA VAL A 318 6.80 3.22 15.61
C VAL A 318 5.76 2.84 14.57
N SER A 319 5.83 1.60 14.08
CA SER A 319 4.89 1.07 13.08
C SER A 319 3.67 0.40 13.70
N PHE A 320 3.79 -0.12 14.91
CA PHE A 320 2.72 -0.83 15.60
C PHE A 320 2.89 -0.72 17.12
N ALA A 321 1.77 -0.64 17.84
CA ALA A 321 1.73 -0.78 19.29
C ALA A 321 0.37 -1.29 19.73
N LYS A 322 0.36 -2.22 20.70
CA LYS A 322 -0.88 -2.73 21.32
C LYS A 322 -0.56 -3.20 22.74
N ARG A 323 -1.53 -3.02 23.65
CA ARG A 323 -1.44 -3.51 25.02
C ARG A 323 -2.06 -4.90 25.14
N ASP A 324 -1.37 -5.82 25.81
CA ASP A 324 -1.86 -7.17 26.08
C ASP A 324 -2.67 -7.28 27.39
N SER A 325 -3.23 -8.46 27.68
CA SER A 325 -4.00 -8.71 28.91
C SER A 325 -3.19 -8.62 30.21
N LYS A 326 -1.86 -8.68 30.12
CA LYS A 326 -0.93 -8.53 31.25
C LYS A 326 -0.47 -7.08 31.43
N ASN A 327 -1.19 -6.13 30.85
CA ASN A 327 -0.93 -4.69 30.91
C ASN A 327 0.42 -4.26 30.31
N ARG A 328 1.00 -5.08 29.43
CA ARG A 328 2.26 -4.77 28.75
C ARG A 328 1.98 -4.13 27.40
N ILE A 329 2.73 -3.09 27.04
CA ILE A 329 2.65 -2.47 25.71
C ILE A 329 3.74 -3.08 24.84
N TRP A 330 3.35 -3.82 23.81
CA TRP A 330 4.27 -4.31 22.78
C TRP A 330 4.40 -3.25 21.70
N ILE A 331 5.64 -2.94 21.31
CA ILE A 331 5.97 -1.83 20.43
C ILE A 331 6.89 -2.32 19.32
N GLY A 332 6.43 -2.24 18.07
CA GLY A 332 7.23 -2.49 16.88
C GLY A 332 7.73 -1.20 16.27
N THR A 333 9.05 -1.00 16.24
CA THR A 333 9.71 0.16 15.64
C THR A 333 10.48 -0.24 14.38
N TYR A 334 10.77 0.73 13.50
CA TYR A 334 11.60 0.49 12.32
C TYR A 334 13.02 0.02 12.66
N ASP A 335 13.45 0.23 13.91
CA ASP A 335 14.79 -0.09 14.38
C ASP A 335 14.76 -1.28 15.38
N GLY A 336 13.63 -1.99 15.51
CA GLY A 336 13.49 -3.16 16.39
C GLY A 336 12.22 -3.19 17.24
N THR A 337 12.11 -4.21 18.09
CA THR A 337 10.94 -4.41 18.99
C THR A 337 11.26 -4.10 20.45
N ALA A 338 10.29 -3.53 21.17
CA ALA A 338 10.33 -3.36 22.62
C ALA A 338 9.02 -3.76 23.29
N MET A 339 9.08 -4.00 24.59
CA MET A 339 7.92 -4.16 25.46
C MET A 339 8.08 -3.27 26.69
N ILE A 340 7.02 -2.54 27.04
CA ILE A 340 6.93 -1.76 28.28
C ILE A 340 6.00 -2.49 29.23
N ASP A 341 6.50 -2.87 30.41
CA ASP A 341 5.69 -3.57 31.41
C ASP A 341 4.84 -2.60 32.26
N GLU A 342 4.06 -3.18 33.19
CA GLU A 342 3.20 -2.41 34.09
C GLU A 342 3.96 -1.48 35.05
N ASN A 343 5.25 -1.73 35.27
CA ASN A 343 6.15 -0.92 36.09
C ASN A 343 6.93 0.10 35.26
N ASN A 344 6.54 0.32 33.99
CA ASN A 344 7.21 1.19 33.02
C ASN A 344 8.66 0.76 32.68
N GLN A 345 9.02 -0.51 32.90
CA GLN A 345 10.31 -1.03 32.51
C GLN A 345 10.31 -1.46 31.04
N VAL A 346 11.34 -1.03 30.32
CA VAL A 346 11.50 -1.30 28.89
C VAL A 346 12.38 -2.52 28.68
N THR A 347 11.82 -3.56 28.08
CA THR A 347 12.59 -4.66 27.49
C THR A 347 12.84 -4.34 26.02
N ASN A 348 14.09 -4.04 25.66
CA ASN A 348 14.51 -3.85 24.27
C ASN A 348 15.05 -5.16 23.68
N PHE A 349 14.34 -5.74 22.71
CA PHE A 349 14.66 -7.05 22.16
C PHE A 349 15.87 -7.04 21.21
N GLU A 350 16.34 -5.87 20.77
CA GLU A 350 17.59 -5.75 20.00
C GLU A 350 18.82 -6.16 20.80
N LYS A 351 18.73 -6.07 22.13
CA LYS A 351 19.77 -6.47 23.08
C LYS A 351 19.60 -7.94 23.53
N SER A 352 18.64 -8.67 22.97
CA SER A 352 18.31 -10.05 23.35
C SER A 352 18.86 -11.09 22.36
N SER A 353 18.75 -12.37 22.71
CA SER A 353 18.95 -13.53 21.83
C SER A 353 17.64 -14.12 21.30
N THR A 354 16.52 -13.44 21.52
CA THR A 354 15.20 -13.93 21.08
C THR A 354 15.01 -13.76 19.57
N VAL A 355 14.02 -14.46 19.02
CA VAL A 355 13.58 -14.33 17.61
C VAL A 355 13.12 -12.91 17.23
N LEU A 356 12.85 -12.03 18.21
CA LEU A 356 12.44 -10.66 17.97
C LEU A 356 13.63 -9.72 17.66
N LYS A 357 14.87 -10.17 17.82
CA LYS A 357 16.05 -9.35 17.55
C LYS A 357 16.11 -8.95 16.07
N GLY A 358 16.22 -7.65 15.80
CA GLY A 358 16.28 -7.10 14.44
C GLY A 358 14.94 -7.12 13.72
N LYS A 359 13.85 -7.45 14.42
CA LYS A 359 12.51 -7.61 13.84
C LYS A 359 11.55 -6.60 14.46
N CYS A 360 10.65 -6.10 13.64
CA CYS A 360 9.56 -5.23 14.05
C CYS A 360 8.26 -6.03 14.10
N ILE A 361 7.56 -6.00 15.23
CA ILE A 361 6.17 -6.47 15.29
C ILE A 361 5.28 -5.53 14.46
N THR A 362 4.49 -6.06 13.52
CA THR A 362 3.60 -5.26 12.65
C THR A 362 2.10 -5.50 12.89
N SER A 363 1.75 -6.60 13.54
CA SER A 363 0.41 -6.95 13.99
C SER A 363 0.50 -7.84 15.21
N MET A 364 -0.51 -7.79 16.08
CA MET A 364 -0.58 -8.63 17.27
C MET A 364 -2.02 -9.01 17.60
N ASP A 365 -2.22 -10.29 17.93
CA ASP A 365 -3.43 -10.75 18.60
C ASP A 365 -3.12 -11.64 19.80
N GLU A 366 -4.14 -11.90 20.63
CA GLU A 366 -4.01 -12.61 21.89
C GLU A 366 -5.19 -13.56 22.12
N ASP A 367 -4.89 -14.79 22.55
CA ASP A 367 -5.92 -15.76 22.93
C ASP A 367 -6.39 -15.61 24.40
N GLU A 368 -7.40 -16.38 24.79
CA GLU A 368 -7.91 -16.38 26.16
C GLU A 368 -6.90 -16.90 27.21
N ASN A 369 -5.83 -17.57 26.78
CA ASN A 369 -4.79 -18.12 27.67
C ASN A 369 -3.60 -17.16 27.84
N GLY A 370 -3.64 -15.99 27.19
CA GLY A 370 -2.57 -15.00 27.21
C GLY A 370 -1.36 -15.38 26.34
N ASN A 371 -1.55 -16.28 25.37
CA ASN A 371 -0.59 -16.48 24.28
C ASN A 371 -0.73 -15.31 23.30
N LEU A 372 0.41 -14.83 22.82
CA LEU A 372 0.47 -13.71 21.87
C LEU A 372 0.92 -14.22 20.51
N TYR A 373 0.30 -13.70 19.46
CA TYR A 373 0.61 -13.99 18.07
C TYR A 373 1.09 -12.70 17.40
N PHE A 374 2.28 -12.73 16.81
CA PHE A 374 2.89 -11.57 16.15
C PHE A 374 3.13 -11.85 14.68
N THR A 375 2.95 -10.84 13.83
CA THR A 375 3.61 -10.78 12.52
C THR A 375 4.91 -9.99 12.65
N LEU A 376 5.94 -10.39 11.91
CA LEU A 376 7.25 -9.74 11.91
C LEU A 376 7.60 -9.11 10.57
N TYR A 377 8.31 -8.00 10.61
CA TYR A 377 8.89 -7.35 9.44
C TYR A 377 10.29 -6.78 9.71
N GLU A 378 11.15 -6.75 8.70
CA GLU A 378 12.51 -6.21 8.79
C GLU A 378 12.69 -4.92 7.96
N PHE A 379 12.60 -3.76 8.63
CA PHE A 379 12.68 -2.45 7.97
C PHE A 379 14.10 -2.05 7.52
N ASP A 380 15.14 -2.38 8.29
CA ASP A 380 16.54 -2.00 8.01
C ASP A 380 17.36 -3.13 7.37
N ARG A 381 16.73 -3.90 6.49
CA ARG A 381 17.39 -5.01 5.81
C ARG A 381 18.60 -4.55 5.00
N LYS A 382 19.75 -5.19 5.21
CA LYS A 382 21.00 -4.92 4.46
C LYS A 382 20.85 -5.23 2.97
N ASN A 383 20.15 -6.31 2.62
CA ASN A 383 19.91 -6.70 1.23
C ASN A 383 18.45 -6.46 0.83
N LYS A 384 18.16 -5.25 0.33
CA LYS A 384 16.80 -4.87 -0.07
C LYS A 384 16.23 -5.65 -1.27
N LYS A 385 17.00 -6.52 -1.91
CA LYS A 385 16.56 -7.34 -3.05
C LYS A 385 15.98 -8.69 -2.65
N GLN A 386 16.20 -9.16 -1.42
CA GLN A 386 15.63 -10.41 -0.95
C GLN A 386 14.13 -10.23 -0.65
N VAL A 387 13.30 -11.05 -1.30
CA VAL A 387 11.84 -10.90 -1.31
C VAL A 387 11.17 -11.75 -0.21
N ASN A 388 11.82 -12.80 0.30
CA ASN A 388 11.33 -13.65 1.40
C ASN A 388 12.41 -13.80 2.47
N ASN A 389 12.39 -12.94 3.50
CA ASN A 389 13.40 -12.94 4.58
C ASN A 389 12.96 -13.85 5.73
N ASP A 390 13.81 -13.99 6.75
CA ASP A 390 13.49 -14.61 8.04
C ASP A 390 12.51 -13.73 8.86
N GLU A 391 11.33 -13.46 8.28
CA GLU A 391 10.19 -12.76 8.87
C GLU A 391 9.21 -13.82 9.40
N GLY A 392 7.94 -13.78 9.00
CA GLY A 392 6.94 -14.78 9.38
C GLY A 392 6.13 -14.38 10.60
N ILE A 393 5.67 -15.39 11.34
CA ILE A 393 4.88 -15.18 12.56
C ILE A 393 5.63 -15.71 13.78
N VAL A 394 5.33 -15.16 14.95
CA VAL A 394 5.83 -15.65 16.22
C VAL A 394 4.68 -15.90 17.18
N ILE A 395 4.70 -17.06 17.82
CA ILE A 395 3.85 -17.37 18.96
C ILE A 395 4.68 -17.20 20.22
N ARG A 396 4.24 -16.33 21.12
CA ARG A 396 4.76 -16.24 22.48
C ARG A 396 3.78 -16.88 23.42
N ASP A 397 4.17 -17.98 24.05
CA ASP A 397 3.30 -18.65 25.02
C ASP A 397 3.10 -17.80 26.29
N SER A 398 2.13 -18.20 27.11
CA SER A 398 1.80 -17.52 28.37
C SER A 398 2.97 -17.51 29.38
N ASN A 399 3.89 -18.48 29.29
CA ASN A 399 5.13 -18.60 30.07
C ASN A 399 6.25 -17.68 29.55
N GLY A 400 6.13 -17.21 28.31
CA GLY A 400 7.06 -16.29 27.66
C GLY A 400 8.06 -16.90 26.69
N ASN A 401 7.90 -18.16 26.32
CA ASN A 401 8.71 -18.79 25.28
C ASN A 401 8.24 -18.31 23.91
N PHE A 402 9.18 -18.06 23.00
CA PHE A 402 8.90 -17.66 21.63
C PHE A 402 9.14 -18.82 20.67
N LYS A 403 8.22 -19.01 19.72
CA LYS A 403 8.38 -19.93 18.60
C LYS A 403 8.03 -19.21 17.31
N GLN A 404 8.99 -19.13 16.39
CA GLN A 404 8.84 -18.50 15.09
C GLN A 404 8.48 -19.54 14.03
N TYR A 405 7.59 -19.16 13.12
CA TYR A 405 7.23 -19.93 11.94
C TYR A 405 7.53 -19.15 10.67
N THR A 406 8.29 -19.78 9.78
CA THR A 406 8.73 -19.27 8.48
C THR A 406 8.50 -20.34 7.41
N THR A 407 8.70 -20.00 6.14
CA THR A 407 8.66 -20.91 5.00
C THR A 407 9.61 -22.10 5.14
N GLU A 408 10.64 -22.01 5.99
CA GLU A 408 11.65 -23.06 6.15
C GLU A 408 11.25 -24.12 7.20
N ASN A 409 10.35 -23.79 8.12
CA ASN A 409 10.04 -24.65 9.27
C ASN A 409 8.53 -24.87 9.51
N SER A 410 7.70 -24.45 8.57
CA SER A 410 6.24 -24.47 8.69
C SER A 410 5.56 -24.64 7.34
N GLY A 411 4.23 -24.66 7.32
CA GLY A 411 3.44 -24.54 6.09
C GLY A 411 3.15 -23.10 5.69
N MET A 412 3.96 -22.12 6.09
CA MET A 412 3.84 -20.75 5.57
C MET A 412 4.29 -20.72 4.10
N PRO A 413 3.51 -20.13 3.18
CA PRO A 413 3.90 -20.00 1.77
C PRO A 413 4.89 -18.86 1.53
N PHE A 414 4.85 -17.84 2.38
CA PHE A 414 5.62 -16.61 2.27
C PHE A 414 5.80 -15.98 3.66
N ASN A 415 6.98 -15.43 3.96
CA ASN A 415 7.29 -14.92 5.30
C ASN A 415 6.76 -13.51 5.56
N HIS A 416 6.61 -12.68 4.53
CA HIS A 416 6.09 -11.33 4.74
C HIS A 416 4.58 -11.39 4.99
N THR A 417 4.19 -11.08 6.23
CA THR A 417 2.80 -11.10 6.69
C THR A 417 2.34 -9.69 7.08
N ASN A 418 1.10 -9.36 6.75
CA ASN A 418 0.53 -8.03 6.99
C ASN A 418 -0.29 -7.97 8.29
N CYS A 419 -1.03 -9.03 8.60
CA CYS A 419 -1.96 -9.07 9.72
C CYS A 419 -2.13 -10.51 10.22
N VAL A 420 -2.31 -10.66 11.53
CA VAL A 420 -2.67 -11.92 12.19
C VAL A 420 -3.90 -11.67 13.06
N LEU A 421 -4.89 -12.55 12.95
CA LEU A 421 -6.09 -12.57 13.79
C LEU A 421 -6.30 -13.96 14.37
N TYR A 422 -6.65 -14.01 15.65
CA TYR A 422 -6.99 -15.24 16.34
C TYR A 422 -8.50 -15.49 16.28
N ASP A 423 -8.87 -16.66 15.75
CA ASP A 423 -10.24 -17.13 15.77
C ASP A 423 -10.50 -17.96 17.02
N LYS A 424 -11.15 -17.34 18.00
CA LYS A 424 -11.50 -17.99 19.27
C LYS A 424 -12.42 -19.22 19.11
N THR A 425 -13.17 -19.31 18.02
CA THR A 425 -14.19 -20.35 17.82
C THR A 425 -13.55 -21.63 17.32
N GLU A 426 -12.72 -21.51 16.28
CA GLU A 426 -12.05 -22.65 15.65
C GLU A 426 -10.65 -22.92 16.23
N LYS A 427 -10.13 -22.01 17.07
CA LYS A 427 -8.77 -22.06 17.62
C LYS A 427 -7.70 -22.05 16.52
N VAL A 428 -7.90 -21.20 15.52
CA VAL A 428 -6.98 -21.03 14.39
C VAL A 428 -6.48 -19.59 14.27
N LEU A 429 -5.35 -19.41 13.58
CA LEU A 429 -4.88 -18.09 13.17
C LEU A 429 -5.22 -17.86 11.70
N TRP A 430 -5.75 -16.69 11.40
CA TRP A 430 -5.87 -16.16 10.06
C TRP A 430 -4.74 -15.16 9.83
N ILE A 431 -3.93 -15.39 8.80
CA ILE A 431 -2.73 -14.60 8.52
C ILE A 431 -2.76 -14.15 7.07
N SER A 432 -2.78 -12.84 6.84
CA SER A 432 -2.72 -12.27 5.49
C SER A 432 -1.27 -12.05 5.06
N THR A 433 -0.96 -12.35 3.80
CA THR A 433 0.35 -12.08 3.18
C THR A 433 0.25 -10.99 2.12
N ASP A 434 1.37 -10.39 1.74
CA ASP A 434 1.42 -9.41 0.65
C ASP A 434 1.41 -10.07 -0.74
N ARG A 435 1.82 -11.34 -0.87
CA ARG A 435 2.04 -11.98 -2.19
C ARG A 435 1.55 -13.41 -2.32
N ALA A 436 1.10 -14.05 -1.25
CA ALA A 436 0.75 -15.48 -1.23
C ALA A 436 -0.68 -15.75 -0.70
N GLY A 437 -1.54 -14.74 -0.65
CA GLY A 437 -2.92 -14.87 -0.21
C GLY A 437 -3.08 -15.00 1.31
N LEU A 438 -4.06 -15.79 1.71
CA LEU A 438 -4.50 -16.00 3.08
C LEU A 438 -3.97 -17.33 3.60
N VAL A 439 -3.45 -17.35 4.82
CA VAL A 439 -3.02 -18.55 5.51
C VAL A 439 -3.94 -18.80 6.70
N ARG A 440 -4.38 -20.06 6.85
CA ARG A 440 -5.08 -20.55 8.03
C ARG A 440 -4.16 -21.53 8.74
N TYR A 441 -3.85 -21.26 10.00
CA TYR A 441 -3.02 -22.13 10.84
C TYR A 441 -3.85 -22.66 12.00
N ASP A 442 -4.09 -23.97 12.01
CA ASP A 442 -4.62 -24.68 13.17
C ASP A 442 -3.52 -24.74 14.24
N LEU A 443 -3.81 -24.25 15.44
CA LEU A 443 -2.86 -24.26 16.57
C LEU A 443 -2.41 -25.68 16.97
N LYS A 444 -3.07 -26.74 16.46
CA LYS A 444 -2.64 -28.14 16.56
C LYS A 444 -1.58 -28.56 15.52
N GLY A 445 -1.31 -27.73 14.51
CA GLY A 445 -0.19 -27.90 13.57
C GLY A 445 -0.55 -27.90 12.07
N GLY A 446 -1.82 -27.83 11.69
CA GLY A 446 -2.26 -27.84 10.29
C GLY A 446 -2.13 -26.48 9.61
N TRP A 447 -1.66 -26.45 8.36
CA TRP A 447 -1.53 -25.23 7.56
C TRP A 447 -2.32 -25.34 6.25
N GLU A 448 -3.06 -24.29 5.93
CA GLU A 448 -3.80 -24.16 4.68
C GLU A 448 -3.50 -22.81 4.04
N ASN A 449 -3.56 -22.74 2.72
CA ASN A 449 -3.31 -21.51 1.98
C ASN A 449 -4.35 -21.29 0.89
N TYR A 450 -4.99 -20.13 0.93
CA TYR A 450 -6.04 -19.74 0.00
C TYR A 450 -5.60 -18.51 -0.82
N HIS A 451 -5.64 -18.64 -2.13
CA HIS A 451 -5.29 -17.60 -3.09
C HIS A 451 -6.14 -17.72 -4.37
N ASN A 452 -5.91 -16.84 -5.34
CA ASN A 452 -6.70 -16.69 -6.56
C ASN A 452 -6.61 -17.83 -7.57
N GLU A 453 -5.88 -18.90 -7.28
CA GLU A 453 -5.80 -20.08 -8.17
C GLU A 453 -6.36 -21.34 -7.51
N ASN A 454 -6.67 -21.29 -6.20
CA ASN A 454 -7.21 -22.44 -5.45
C ASN A 454 -8.42 -22.09 -4.56
N SER A 455 -8.93 -20.86 -4.65
CA SER A 455 -10.07 -20.35 -3.88
C SER A 455 -10.76 -19.20 -4.62
N ASP A 456 -11.89 -18.74 -4.09
CA ASP A 456 -12.62 -17.59 -4.64
C ASP A 456 -12.00 -16.23 -4.26
N ILE A 457 -10.92 -16.21 -3.47
CA ILE A 457 -10.21 -14.96 -3.14
C ILE A 457 -9.61 -14.40 -4.44
N PRO A 458 -9.95 -13.18 -4.88
CA PRO A 458 -9.60 -12.70 -6.21
C PRO A 458 -8.12 -12.32 -6.33
N THR A 459 -7.32 -12.33 -5.26
CA THR A 459 -5.92 -11.89 -5.31
C THR A 459 -5.07 -12.56 -4.24
N SER A 460 -3.76 -12.62 -4.47
CA SER A 460 -2.76 -13.01 -3.48
C SER A 460 -2.30 -11.85 -2.57
N TYR A 461 -2.72 -10.61 -2.83
CA TYR A 461 -2.40 -9.45 -1.99
C TYR A 461 -3.57 -9.13 -1.04
N ILE A 462 -3.37 -9.33 0.26
CA ILE A 462 -4.36 -8.99 1.30
C ILE A 462 -3.72 -8.01 2.27
N SER A 463 -4.24 -6.78 2.35
CA SER A 463 -3.62 -5.71 3.14
C SER A 463 -3.92 -5.82 4.63
N THR A 464 -5.18 -6.10 4.97
CA THR A 464 -5.63 -6.22 6.36
C THR A 464 -6.92 -7.05 6.41
N MET A 465 -7.29 -7.46 7.62
CA MET A 465 -8.44 -8.30 7.87
C MET A 465 -9.14 -7.87 9.16
N THR A 466 -10.42 -8.22 9.29
CA THR A 466 -11.16 -8.01 10.53
C THR A 466 -12.33 -8.98 10.66
N PHE A 467 -12.73 -9.29 11.89
CA PHE A 467 -13.93 -10.07 12.16
C PHE A 467 -15.12 -9.15 12.41
N ASP A 468 -16.30 -9.56 11.94
CA ASP A 468 -17.54 -9.00 12.45
C ASP A 468 -17.97 -9.67 13.77
N VAL A 469 -19.05 -9.17 14.36
CA VAL A 469 -19.61 -9.70 15.61
C VAL A 469 -20.15 -11.13 15.50
N SER A 470 -20.45 -11.59 14.28
CA SER A 470 -20.90 -12.97 13.99
C SER A 470 -19.73 -13.93 13.74
N GLY A 471 -18.49 -13.42 13.73
CA GLY A 471 -17.29 -14.18 13.44
C GLY A 471 -17.03 -14.41 11.96
N ASN A 472 -17.67 -13.65 11.06
CA ASN A 472 -17.30 -13.64 9.65
C ASN A 472 -16.01 -12.83 9.46
N LEU A 473 -15.10 -13.36 8.65
CA LEU A 473 -13.83 -12.71 8.35
C LEU A 473 -13.97 -11.85 7.10
N TYR A 474 -13.57 -10.59 7.18
CA TYR A 474 -13.52 -9.68 6.04
C TYR A 474 -12.08 -9.35 5.68
N LEU A 475 -11.78 -9.36 4.38
CA LEU A 475 -10.45 -9.09 3.83
C LEU A 475 -10.50 -7.80 3.00
N ALA A 476 -9.63 -6.84 3.33
CA ALA A 476 -9.31 -5.75 2.43
C ALA A 476 -8.29 -6.26 1.40
N THR A 477 -8.70 -6.30 0.13
CA THR A 477 -7.83 -6.75 -0.95
C THR A 477 -7.69 -5.68 -2.02
N ARG A 478 -6.67 -5.80 -2.86
CA ARG A 478 -6.52 -4.93 -4.03
C ARG A 478 -7.43 -5.30 -5.21
N GLN A 479 -8.34 -6.25 -5.01
CA GLN A 479 -9.32 -6.72 -5.99
C GLN A 479 -10.75 -6.79 -5.46
N GLY A 480 -11.06 -5.91 -4.52
CA GLY A 480 -12.39 -5.85 -3.90
C GLY A 480 -12.39 -6.29 -2.44
N LEU A 481 -13.59 -6.33 -1.88
CA LEU A 481 -13.86 -6.80 -0.53
C LEU A 481 -14.19 -8.29 -0.60
N VAL A 482 -13.59 -9.08 0.29
CA VAL A 482 -13.94 -10.50 0.46
C VAL A 482 -14.54 -10.70 1.84
N LYS A 483 -15.65 -11.44 1.92
CA LYS A 483 -16.20 -11.98 3.16
C LYS A 483 -16.05 -13.50 3.14
N ILE A 484 -15.58 -14.06 4.25
CA ILE A 484 -15.52 -15.49 4.49
C ILE A 484 -16.47 -15.77 5.65
N GLU A 485 -17.53 -16.54 5.38
CA GLU A 485 -18.53 -16.97 6.37
C GLU A 485 -18.49 -18.49 6.51
N ARG A 486 -18.73 -18.99 7.73
CA ARG A 486 -18.87 -20.44 7.98
C ARG A 486 -20.24 -20.89 7.45
N LYS A 487 -20.29 -22.09 6.86
CA LYS A 487 -21.54 -22.68 6.35
C LYS A 487 -22.44 -23.23 7.46
#